data_AF-A0A7C4R6P1-F1
#
_entry.id   AF-A0A7C4R6P1-F1
#
_cell.length_a   1.000
_cell.length_b   1.000
_cell.length_c   1.000
_cell.angle_alpha   90.00
_cell.angle_beta   90.00
_cell.angle_gamma   90.00
#
_symmetry.space_group_name_H-M   'P 1'
#
loop_
_entity.id
_entity.type
_entity.pdbx_description
1 polymer ?
#
loop_
_entity_poly.entity_id
_entity_poly.type
_entity_poly.pdbx_seq_one_letter_code
_entity_poly.pdbx_strand_id
1 'polypeptide(L)'
;MNLKKILLLLTLLTIHSLNPLPSNVVCLQDNVVEVYLYMFVLETDSDWTSLNFSSGPIIFCLNYTLVEGANASGLRCQVNASYIGVSKRAFDNTTVRVKVEALALEAGDLNMTIKKGDIGMTKFSLYVWDGRKYSLLWTVVNEGVSLEYPGTNDRTFTLASEILYDKICAILPLNHDFRGLGKTVFAFYYPWYGTPYGPSGGWFHWEGVSSDYIGNSAHYPILGVYDSFDERLLESHVLLAKSSGIDGFITSWWGIGCFEDKCFEKLIRVAENYGFKIAPYYESYRSWKPLTKEDIVEELSYLISKYSGSRSFLKVEGKPVIFVYSVEVNDRTPIFWHDVWN
;
A
#
# COMPACT_ATOMS: atom_id res chain seq x y z
N MET A 1 3.78 14.28 -26.81
CA MET A 1 2.55 13.60 -26.33
C MET A 1 2.85 12.12 -26.31
N ASN A 2 2.65 11.35 -25.25
CA ASN A 2 1.63 11.47 -24.22
C ASN A 2 2.09 10.76 -22.94
N LEU A 3 1.72 11.35 -21.80
CA LEU A 3 1.94 10.87 -20.45
C LEU A 3 1.26 9.51 -20.20
N LYS A 4 1.71 8.86 -19.11
CA LYS A 4 1.11 7.72 -18.38
C LYS A 4 1.81 6.36 -18.56
N LYS A 5 3.10 6.33 -18.24
CA LYS A 5 3.65 5.22 -17.45
C LYS A 5 3.13 5.40 -16.03
N ILE A 6 1.99 4.76 -15.73
CA ILE A 6 1.52 4.61 -14.36
C ILE A 6 2.46 3.58 -13.73
N LEU A 7 3.39 4.09 -12.90
CA LEU A 7 4.19 3.28 -12.00
C LEU A 7 3.22 2.79 -10.91
N LEU A 8 2.61 1.63 -11.14
CA LEU A 8 1.88 0.91 -10.10
C LEU A 8 2.96 0.45 -9.11
N LEU A 9 3.03 1.12 -7.96
CA LEU A 9 3.91 0.75 -6.86
C LEU A 9 3.40 -0.58 -6.30
N LEU A 10 3.85 -1.69 -6.90
CA LEU A 10 3.70 -3.03 -6.38
C LEU A 10 4.45 -3.07 -5.04
N THR A 11 3.71 -3.06 -3.94
CA THR A 11 4.19 -3.60 -2.67
C THR A 11 4.55 -5.07 -2.91
N LEU A 12 5.83 -5.32 -3.15
CA LEU A 12 6.42 -6.64 -3.05
C LEU A 12 6.35 -7.05 -1.57
N LEU A 13 5.23 -7.67 -1.19
CA LEU A 13 5.24 -8.58 -0.05
C LEU A 13 6.25 -9.67 -0.42
N THR A 14 7.46 -9.61 0.13
CA THR A 14 8.13 -10.88 0.39
C THR A 14 7.25 -11.61 1.37
N ILE A 15 6.68 -12.71 0.92
CA ILE A 15 6.31 -13.79 1.82
C ILE A 15 7.64 -14.34 2.33
N HIS A 16 8.24 -13.67 3.32
CA HIS A 16 9.07 -14.40 4.27
C HIS A 16 8.08 -15.27 5.03
N SER A 17 8.08 -16.55 4.65
CA SER A 17 7.34 -17.60 5.31
C SER A 17 7.67 -17.62 6.80
N LEU A 18 6.87 -16.94 7.62
CA LEU A 18 6.51 -17.50 8.92
C LEU A 18 5.39 -18.55 8.77
N ASN A 19 4.79 -18.64 7.57
CA ASN A 19 4.00 -19.78 7.13
C ASN A 19 4.45 -20.20 5.73
N PRO A 20 4.67 -21.49 5.44
CA PRO A 20 4.90 -21.95 4.07
C PRO A 20 3.74 -21.48 3.18
N LEU A 21 4.04 -21.11 1.93
CA LEU A 21 3.02 -20.96 0.90
C LEU A 21 2.12 -22.20 0.93
N PRO A 22 0.78 -22.05 0.90
CA PRO A 22 -0.10 -23.20 0.95
C PRO A 22 0.23 -24.11 -0.25
N SER A 23 0.23 -25.43 -0.03
CA SER A 23 0.75 -26.46 -0.95
C SER A 23 -0.01 -26.57 -2.29
N ASN A 24 -0.98 -25.70 -2.53
CA ASN A 24 -1.84 -25.66 -3.71
C ASN A 24 -1.44 -24.57 -4.73
N VAL A 25 -0.31 -23.87 -4.55
CA VAL A 25 0.22 -22.97 -5.59
C VAL A 25 0.78 -23.82 -6.73
N VAL A 26 0.09 -23.77 -7.89
CA VAL A 26 0.40 -24.64 -9.04
C VAL A 26 1.60 -24.13 -9.84
N CYS A 27 1.86 -22.82 -9.84
CA CYS A 27 2.90 -22.20 -10.67
C CYS A 27 4.22 -21.95 -9.90
N LEU A 28 4.83 -23.03 -9.40
CA LEU A 28 6.24 -23.02 -8.97
C LEU A 28 7.10 -23.68 -10.07
N GLN A 29 7.06 -23.13 -11.27
CA GLN A 29 8.05 -23.42 -12.31
C GLN A 29 8.96 -22.19 -12.48
N ASP A 30 10.28 -22.43 -12.51
CA ASP A 30 11.30 -21.42 -12.86
C ASP A 30 11.46 -20.17 -11.95
N ASN A 31 11.09 -20.24 -10.67
CA ASN A 31 11.22 -19.11 -9.72
C ASN A 31 10.48 -17.84 -10.16
N VAL A 32 9.37 -17.96 -10.87
CA VAL A 32 8.46 -16.86 -11.21
C VAL A 32 7.04 -17.21 -10.80
N VAL A 33 6.21 -16.20 -10.54
CA VAL A 33 4.76 -16.33 -10.37
C VAL A 33 4.06 -15.41 -11.35
N GLU A 34 3.05 -15.94 -12.00
CA GLU A 34 2.12 -15.16 -12.80
C GLU A 34 1.14 -14.44 -11.89
N VAL A 35 0.95 -13.15 -12.18
CA VAL A 35 0.05 -12.27 -11.44
C VAL A 35 -1.11 -11.90 -12.35
N TYR A 36 -2.29 -11.99 -11.75
CA TYR A 36 -3.55 -11.68 -12.38
C TYR A 36 -4.14 -10.42 -11.74
N LEU A 37 -4.77 -9.58 -12.54
CA LEU A 37 -5.48 -8.40 -12.06
C LEU A 37 -6.97 -8.55 -12.39
N TYR A 38 -7.76 -8.72 -11.35
CA TYR A 38 -9.20 -8.91 -11.45
C TYR A 38 -9.97 -7.72 -10.89
N MET A 39 -11.16 -7.52 -11.42
CA MET A 39 -12.16 -6.64 -10.85
C MET A 39 -13.44 -7.44 -10.58
N PHE A 40 -13.78 -7.57 -9.31
CA PHE A 40 -15.02 -8.18 -8.85
C PHE A 40 -16.08 -7.09 -8.68
N VAL A 41 -17.26 -7.29 -9.24
CA VAL A 41 -18.38 -6.35 -9.09
C VAL A 41 -19.55 -7.11 -8.48
N LEU A 42 -19.90 -6.71 -7.25
CA LEU A 42 -21.11 -7.12 -6.56
C LEU A 42 -22.19 -6.06 -6.80
N GLU A 43 -23.34 -6.47 -7.31
CA GLU A 43 -24.54 -5.65 -7.41
C GLU A 43 -25.69 -6.35 -6.67
N THR A 44 -26.38 -5.63 -5.79
CA THR A 44 -27.44 -6.22 -4.95
C THR A 44 -28.53 -5.22 -4.61
N ASP A 45 -29.79 -5.60 -4.86
CA ASP A 45 -31.00 -4.95 -4.35
C ASP A 45 -31.67 -5.80 -3.25
N SER A 46 -31.03 -6.89 -2.82
CA SER A 46 -31.39 -7.60 -1.59
C SER A 46 -31.04 -6.76 -0.36
N ASP A 47 -31.82 -6.85 0.71
CA ASP A 47 -31.54 -6.14 1.96
C ASP A 47 -30.24 -6.63 2.62
N TRP A 48 -29.86 -7.90 2.43
CA TRP A 48 -28.52 -8.39 2.73
C TRP A 48 -28.03 -9.42 1.71
N THR A 49 -26.72 -9.47 1.52
CA THR A 49 -26.04 -10.52 0.75
C THR A 49 -24.60 -10.74 1.23
N SER A 50 -24.09 -11.95 1.03
CA SER A 50 -22.69 -12.31 1.21
C SER A 50 -22.19 -13.20 0.09
N LEU A 51 -20.97 -12.94 -0.37
CA LEU A 51 -20.21 -13.76 -1.30
C LEU A 51 -19.07 -14.37 -0.50
N ASN A 52 -19.03 -15.70 -0.43
CA ASN A 52 -17.99 -16.45 0.28
C ASN A 52 -17.18 -17.23 -0.74
N PHE A 53 -15.88 -16.98 -0.82
CA PHE A 53 -14.96 -17.69 -1.71
C PHE A 53 -14.31 -18.84 -0.94
N SER A 54 -14.65 -20.08 -1.28
CA SER A 54 -14.12 -21.28 -0.61
C SER A 54 -12.84 -21.80 -1.27
N SER A 55 -12.64 -21.50 -2.55
CA SER A 55 -11.39 -21.71 -3.28
C SER A 55 -11.29 -20.72 -4.44
N GLY A 56 -10.12 -20.65 -5.05
CA GLY A 56 -9.83 -19.78 -6.18
C GLY A 56 -8.53 -19.02 -5.96
N PRO A 57 -8.33 -17.92 -6.69
CA PRO A 57 -7.06 -17.26 -6.78
C PRO A 57 -6.63 -16.71 -5.40
N ILE A 58 -5.34 -16.80 -5.10
CA ILE A 58 -4.80 -16.24 -3.86
C ILE A 58 -4.74 -14.73 -4.00
N ILE A 59 -5.66 -14.04 -3.34
CA ILE A 59 -5.71 -12.58 -3.30
C ILE A 59 -4.69 -12.08 -2.27
N PHE A 60 -3.64 -11.42 -2.73
CA PHE A 60 -2.58 -10.88 -1.87
C PHE A 60 -2.62 -9.35 -1.74
N CYS A 61 -3.37 -8.68 -2.61
CA CYS A 61 -3.64 -7.25 -2.51
C CYS A 61 -5.04 -6.98 -3.08
N LEU A 62 -5.83 -6.16 -2.36
CA LEU A 62 -7.15 -5.74 -2.81
C LEU A 62 -7.44 -4.31 -2.38
N ASN A 63 -8.27 -3.63 -3.17
CA ASN A 63 -8.93 -2.37 -2.82
C ASN A 63 -10.40 -2.46 -3.21
N TYR A 64 -11.28 -1.75 -2.52
CA TYR A 64 -12.71 -1.72 -2.89
C TYR A 64 -13.28 -0.31 -2.89
N THR A 65 -14.38 -0.13 -3.62
CA THR A 65 -15.10 1.13 -3.74
C THR A 65 -16.59 0.87 -3.78
N LEU A 66 -17.34 1.62 -2.98
CA LEU A 66 -18.79 1.70 -3.08
C LEU A 66 -19.15 2.62 -4.26
N VAL A 67 -19.70 2.05 -5.33
CA VAL A 67 -20.01 2.77 -6.57
C VAL A 67 -21.43 3.32 -6.56
N GLU A 68 -22.36 2.62 -5.91
CA GLU A 68 -23.78 2.97 -5.86
C GLU A 68 -24.39 2.53 -4.53
N GLY A 69 -25.43 3.25 -4.07
CA GLY A 69 -26.22 2.86 -2.89
C GLY A 69 -25.76 3.46 -1.57
N ALA A 70 -24.89 4.47 -1.57
CA ALA A 70 -24.43 5.17 -0.35
C ALA A 70 -25.56 5.80 0.49
N ASN A 71 -26.72 6.01 -0.12
CA ASN A 71 -27.95 6.50 0.51
C ASN A 71 -28.82 5.40 1.14
N ALA A 72 -28.48 4.11 0.96
CA ALA A 72 -29.24 3.00 1.51
C ALA A 72 -29.25 3.04 3.05
N SER A 73 -30.42 2.79 3.65
CA SER A 73 -30.59 2.94 5.09
C SER A 73 -29.86 1.84 5.84
N GLY A 74 -29.01 2.20 6.81
CA GLY A 74 -28.26 1.24 7.61
C GLY A 74 -27.22 0.43 6.83
N LEU A 75 -26.73 0.97 5.71
CA LEU A 75 -25.73 0.31 4.87
C LEU A 75 -24.47 -0.06 5.67
N ARG A 76 -24.03 -1.30 5.51
CA ARG A 76 -22.71 -1.79 5.90
C ARG A 76 -22.11 -2.61 4.76
N CYS A 77 -20.84 -2.37 4.49
CA CYS A 77 -20.06 -3.11 3.52
C CYS A 77 -18.84 -3.72 4.22
N GLN A 78 -18.50 -4.96 3.90
CA GLN A 78 -17.33 -5.66 4.41
C GLN A 78 -16.66 -6.39 3.26
N VAL A 79 -15.35 -6.17 3.07
CA VAL A 79 -14.58 -6.78 1.99
C VAL A 79 -13.27 -7.31 2.53
N ASN A 80 -12.95 -8.56 2.23
CA ASN A 80 -11.63 -9.15 2.41
C ASN A 80 -11.37 -10.19 1.28
N ALA A 81 -10.22 -10.86 1.34
CA ALA A 81 -9.78 -11.79 0.28
C ALA A 81 -10.76 -12.95 0.01
N SER A 82 -11.52 -13.40 1.01
CA SER A 82 -12.42 -14.55 0.91
C SER A 82 -13.90 -14.18 1.09
N TYR A 83 -14.23 -12.90 1.23
CA TYR A 83 -15.58 -12.45 1.57
C TYR A 83 -15.93 -11.05 1.05
N ILE A 84 -17.12 -10.92 0.48
CA ILE A 84 -17.75 -9.61 0.18
C ILE A 84 -19.16 -9.63 0.74
N GLY A 85 -19.47 -8.73 1.66
CA GLY A 85 -20.78 -8.61 2.29
C GLY A 85 -21.37 -7.21 2.17
N VAL A 86 -22.67 -7.16 1.91
CA VAL A 86 -23.47 -5.93 1.94
C VAL A 86 -24.72 -6.21 2.78
N SER A 87 -25.02 -5.31 3.71
CA SER A 87 -26.28 -5.34 4.47
C SER A 87 -26.87 -3.95 4.58
N LYS A 88 -28.20 -3.87 4.53
CA LYS A 88 -29.03 -2.67 4.68
C LYS A 88 -30.10 -2.94 5.73
N ARG A 89 -30.96 -1.96 5.99
CA ARG A 89 -32.18 -2.16 6.77
C ARG A 89 -33.05 -3.23 6.11
N ALA A 90 -33.72 -4.04 6.92
CA ALA A 90 -34.62 -5.09 6.43
C ALA A 90 -35.62 -4.54 5.41
N PHE A 91 -35.80 -5.28 4.30
CA PHE A 91 -36.65 -4.92 3.15
C PHE A 91 -36.23 -3.66 2.35
N ASP A 92 -35.06 -3.07 2.61
CA ASP A 92 -34.53 -1.98 1.79
C ASP A 92 -33.98 -2.54 0.46
N ASN A 93 -34.66 -2.22 -0.64
CA ASN A 93 -34.30 -2.66 -1.98
C ASN A 93 -33.45 -1.65 -2.76
N THR A 94 -32.86 -0.65 -2.09
CA THR A 94 -31.92 0.28 -2.73
C THR A 94 -30.76 -0.52 -3.33
N THR A 95 -30.52 -0.38 -4.63
CA THR A 95 -29.40 -1.04 -5.30
C THR A 95 -28.07 -0.55 -4.74
N VAL A 96 -27.22 -1.49 -4.36
CA VAL A 96 -25.85 -1.25 -3.93
C VAL A 96 -24.91 -1.92 -4.92
N ARG A 97 -23.88 -1.18 -5.37
CA ARG A 97 -22.82 -1.72 -6.22
C ARG A 97 -21.47 -1.53 -5.54
N VAL A 98 -20.77 -2.63 -5.27
CA VAL A 98 -19.41 -2.66 -4.73
C VAL A 98 -18.47 -3.19 -5.81
N LYS A 99 -17.41 -2.43 -6.08
CA LYS A 99 -16.31 -2.84 -6.97
C LYS A 99 -15.11 -3.19 -6.10
N VAL A 100 -14.47 -4.32 -6.35
CA VAL A 100 -13.22 -4.75 -5.73
C VAL A 100 -12.19 -4.97 -6.82
N GLU A 101 -11.04 -4.33 -6.74
CA GLU A 101 -9.89 -4.59 -7.61
C GLU A 101 -8.86 -5.39 -6.82
N ALA A 102 -8.38 -6.49 -7.39
CA ALA A 102 -7.55 -7.45 -6.68
C ALA A 102 -6.41 -7.96 -7.56
N LEU A 103 -5.20 -7.97 -6.98
CA LEU A 103 -4.07 -8.72 -7.52
C LEU A 103 -4.08 -10.12 -6.94
N ALA A 104 -3.89 -11.10 -7.81
CA ALA A 104 -4.07 -12.49 -7.44
C ALA A 104 -3.00 -13.41 -8.06
N LEU A 105 -2.75 -14.52 -7.39
CA LEU A 105 -1.94 -15.63 -7.89
C LEU A 105 -2.83 -16.82 -8.22
N GLU A 106 -2.36 -17.66 -9.13
CA GLU A 106 -3.07 -18.88 -9.52
C GLU A 106 -3.20 -19.89 -8.38
N ALA A 107 -4.43 -20.36 -8.14
CA ALA A 107 -4.74 -21.40 -7.16
C ALA A 107 -6.09 -22.08 -7.43
N GLY A 108 -6.09 -23.09 -8.31
CA GLY A 108 -7.24 -23.96 -8.55
C GLY A 108 -8.49 -23.24 -9.04
N ASP A 109 -9.63 -23.94 -9.01
CA ASP A 109 -10.91 -23.39 -9.46
C ASP A 109 -11.46 -22.36 -8.48
N LEU A 110 -12.13 -21.33 -8.99
CA LEU A 110 -12.90 -20.40 -8.17
C LEU A 110 -14.21 -21.05 -7.77
N ASN A 111 -14.41 -21.23 -6.47
CA ASN A 111 -15.70 -21.66 -5.90
C ASN A 111 -16.24 -20.54 -5.00
N MET A 112 -17.42 -20.03 -5.34
CA MET A 112 -18.05 -18.92 -4.66
C MET A 112 -19.50 -19.24 -4.30
N THR A 113 -19.88 -19.05 -3.04
CA THR A 113 -21.26 -19.14 -2.58
C THR A 113 -21.85 -17.75 -2.35
N ILE A 114 -22.94 -17.44 -3.05
CA ILE A 114 -23.76 -16.26 -2.79
C ILE A 114 -24.88 -16.66 -1.83
N LYS A 115 -24.98 -15.99 -0.69
CA LYS A 115 -26.13 -16.06 0.22
C LYS A 115 -26.83 -14.71 0.25
N LYS A 116 -28.15 -14.67 0.21
CA LYS A 116 -28.92 -13.42 0.28
C LYS A 116 -30.28 -13.63 0.95
N GLY A 117 -30.94 -12.54 1.30
CA GLY A 117 -32.35 -12.57 1.68
C GLY A 117 -33.26 -12.99 0.53
N ASP A 118 -34.53 -13.25 0.83
CA ASP A 118 -35.52 -13.72 -0.15
C ASP A 118 -36.03 -12.62 -1.11
N ILE A 119 -35.61 -11.38 -0.91
CA ILE A 119 -35.96 -10.25 -1.79
C ILE A 119 -34.83 -9.93 -2.77
N GLY A 120 -35.20 -9.33 -3.89
CA GLY A 120 -34.27 -8.89 -4.92
C GLY A 120 -33.36 -10.01 -5.44
N MET A 121 -32.22 -9.59 -5.95
CA MET A 121 -31.18 -10.40 -6.51
C MET A 121 -29.81 -10.00 -5.96
N THR A 122 -28.83 -10.83 -6.28
CA THR A 122 -27.42 -10.50 -6.15
C THR A 122 -26.71 -10.98 -7.39
N LYS A 123 -26.06 -10.05 -8.09
CA LYS A 123 -25.26 -10.31 -9.28
C LYS A 123 -23.78 -10.15 -8.95
N PHE A 124 -23.00 -11.14 -9.34
CA PHE A 124 -21.55 -11.07 -9.34
C PHE A 124 -21.04 -11.00 -10.79
N SER A 125 -20.12 -10.09 -11.05
CA SER A 125 -19.42 -9.99 -12.33
C SER A 125 -17.92 -9.96 -12.09
N LEU A 126 -17.21 -10.87 -12.72
CA LEU A 126 -15.76 -10.95 -12.72
C LEU A 126 -15.22 -10.38 -14.02
N TYR A 127 -14.35 -9.39 -13.91
CA TYR A 127 -13.61 -8.81 -15.02
C TYR A 127 -12.13 -9.14 -14.86
N VAL A 128 -11.45 -9.30 -15.99
CA VAL A 128 -10.01 -9.54 -16.06
C VAL A 128 -9.33 -8.42 -16.85
N TRP A 129 -8.14 -8.02 -16.42
CA TRP A 129 -7.31 -7.05 -17.11
C TRP A 129 -6.45 -7.73 -18.18
N ASP A 130 -6.50 -7.23 -19.41
CA ASP A 130 -5.74 -7.79 -20.55
C ASP A 130 -4.42 -7.06 -20.84
N GLY A 131 -4.01 -6.14 -19.95
CA GLY A 131 -2.88 -5.23 -20.18
C GLY A 131 -3.27 -3.83 -20.66
N ARG A 132 -4.52 -3.63 -21.12
CA ARG A 132 -5.02 -2.35 -21.63
C ARG A 132 -6.34 -1.93 -21.01
N LYS A 133 -7.26 -2.86 -20.78
CA LYS A 133 -8.57 -2.61 -20.22
C LYS A 133 -9.11 -3.84 -19.47
N TYR A 134 -10.13 -3.61 -18.66
CA TYR A 134 -10.94 -4.70 -18.13
C TYR A 134 -11.93 -5.21 -19.19
N SER A 135 -12.04 -6.52 -19.30
CA SER A 135 -13.09 -7.22 -20.05
C SER A 135 -13.86 -8.16 -19.13
N LEU A 136 -15.18 -8.28 -19.35
CA LEU A 136 -16.02 -9.20 -18.60
C LEU A 136 -15.58 -10.64 -18.89
N LEU A 137 -15.23 -11.37 -17.84
CA LEU A 137 -14.83 -12.78 -17.92
C LEU A 137 -16.01 -13.70 -17.57
N TRP A 138 -16.74 -13.37 -16.50
CA TRP A 138 -17.79 -14.25 -15.99
C TRP A 138 -18.85 -13.46 -15.22
N THR A 139 -20.10 -13.91 -15.26
CA THR A 139 -21.18 -13.32 -14.46
C THR A 139 -22.16 -14.38 -14.00
N VAL A 140 -22.65 -14.22 -12.77
CA VAL A 140 -23.67 -15.08 -12.16
C VAL A 140 -24.68 -14.22 -11.41
N VAL A 141 -25.91 -14.71 -11.32
CA VAL A 141 -27.02 -14.05 -10.63
C VAL A 141 -27.66 -15.05 -9.68
N ASN A 142 -27.86 -14.63 -8.43
CA ASN A 142 -28.66 -15.32 -7.44
C ASN A 142 -29.93 -14.51 -7.18
N GLU A 143 -31.09 -15.08 -7.49
CA GLU A 143 -32.42 -14.50 -7.35
C GLU A 143 -33.42 -15.52 -6.81
N GLY A 144 -34.63 -15.08 -6.46
CA GLY A 144 -35.69 -15.94 -5.94
C GLY A 144 -35.69 -16.09 -4.42
N VAL A 145 -36.53 -17.01 -3.95
CA VAL A 145 -36.91 -17.23 -2.55
C VAL A 145 -36.51 -18.65 -2.11
N SER A 146 -36.02 -18.79 -0.89
CA SER A 146 -35.74 -20.07 -0.24
C SER A 146 -36.90 -20.47 0.68
N LEU A 147 -37.46 -21.67 0.49
CA LEU A 147 -38.51 -22.20 1.36
C LEU A 147 -37.98 -22.81 2.66
N GLU A 148 -36.65 -22.96 2.79
CA GLU A 148 -35.98 -23.50 3.97
C GLU A 148 -35.62 -22.39 4.95
N TYR A 149 -35.93 -22.57 6.25
CA TYR A 149 -35.49 -21.68 7.33
C TYR A 149 -33.98 -21.86 7.59
N PRO A 150 -33.15 -20.80 7.66
CA PRO A 150 -33.51 -19.39 7.86
C PRO A 150 -33.63 -18.52 6.58
N GLY A 151 -33.81 -19.09 5.39
CA GLY A 151 -34.16 -18.33 4.17
C GLY A 151 -32.98 -17.62 3.52
N THR A 152 -31.81 -18.26 3.43
CA THR A 152 -30.55 -17.61 2.99
C THR A 152 -30.25 -17.74 1.49
N ASN A 153 -31.12 -18.45 0.74
CA ASN A 153 -31.03 -18.68 -0.70
C ASN A 153 -29.59 -18.93 -1.18
N ASP A 154 -28.92 -19.90 -0.55
CA ASP A 154 -27.52 -20.20 -0.83
C ASP A 154 -27.36 -20.80 -2.23
N ARG A 155 -26.49 -20.20 -3.05
CA ARG A 155 -26.13 -20.75 -4.37
C ARG A 155 -24.62 -20.72 -4.57
N THR A 156 -24.06 -21.88 -4.91
CA THR A 156 -22.64 -22.04 -5.21
C THR A 156 -22.41 -22.04 -6.71
N PHE A 157 -21.40 -21.30 -7.14
CA PHE A 157 -20.97 -21.17 -8.52
C PHE A 157 -19.48 -21.48 -8.63
N THR A 158 -19.10 -22.13 -9.73
CA THR A 158 -17.72 -22.55 -10.00
C THR A 158 -17.26 -21.99 -11.34
N LEU A 159 -16.03 -21.49 -11.38
CA LEU A 159 -15.33 -21.11 -12.61
C LEU A 159 -14.00 -21.85 -12.69
N ALA A 160 -13.80 -22.58 -13.80
CA ALA A 160 -12.61 -23.39 -14.03
C ALA A 160 -11.34 -22.53 -14.13
N SER A 161 -10.25 -23.02 -13.56
CA SER A 161 -8.93 -22.39 -13.56
C SER A 161 -8.44 -22.03 -14.98
N GLU A 162 -8.69 -22.91 -15.95
CA GLU A 162 -8.34 -22.74 -17.38
C GLU A 162 -8.89 -21.45 -17.99
N ILE A 163 -10.07 -21.01 -17.53
CA ILE A 163 -10.72 -19.78 -17.98
C ILE A 163 -10.26 -18.61 -17.11
N LEU A 164 -10.16 -18.84 -15.80
CA LEU A 164 -9.82 -17.82 -14.81
C LEU A 164 -8.42 -17.23 -15.05
N TYR A 165 -7.46 -18.06 -15.44
CA TYR A 165 -6.04 -17.72 -15.56
C TYR A 165 -5.55 -17.54 -17.01
N ASP A 166 -6.46 -17.33 -17.97
CA ASP A 166 -6.10 -17.14 -19.40
C ASP A 166 -5.40 -15.79 -19.70
N LYS A 167 -5.42 -14.83 -18.76
CA LYS A 167 -4.96 -13.45 -18.99
C LYS A 167 -4.02 -12.98 -17.88
N ILE A 168 -2.73 -13.26 -18.07
CA ILE A 168 -1.65 -12.80 -17.19
C ILE A 168 -1.52 -11.28 -17.27
N CYS A 169 -1.48 -10.62 -16.11
CA CYS A 169 -1.24 -9.17 -16.00
C CYS A 169 0.25 -8.86 -15.87
N ALA A 170 0.99 -9.67 -15.11
CA ALA A 170 2.44 -9.50 -14.90
C ALA A 170 3.09 -10.84 -14.55
N ILE A 171 4.41 -10.93 -14.73
CA ILE A 171 5.23 -12.05 -14.27
C ILE A 171 6.18 -11.50 -13.20
N LEU A 172 6.12 -12.05 -11.99
CA LEU A 172 6.97 -11.68 -10.86
C LEU A 172 8.00 -12.77 -10.59
N PRO A 173 9.30 -12.51 -10.61
CA PRO A 173 10.28 -13.48 -10.10
C PRO A 173 10.23 -13.58 -8.57
N LEU A 174 10.10 -14.82 -8.07
CA LEU A 174 10.11 -15.20 -6.64
C LEU A 174 11.46 -14.98 -5.98
N ASN A 175 12.54 -15.10 -6.77
CA ASN A 175 13.91 -14.90 -6.32
C ASN A 175 14.49 -13.65 -6.98
N HIS A 176 14.08 -12.47 -6.53
CA HIS A 176 14.86 -11.29 -6.81
C HIS A 176 16.00 -11.18 -5.81
N ASP A 177 17.17 -11.66 -6.21
CA ASP A 177 18.38 -10.98 -5.80
C ASP A 177 18.44 -9.63 -6.53
N PHE A 178 17.84 -8.59 -5.95
CA PHE A 178 17.91 -7.22 -6.50
C PHE A 178 19.36 -6.73 -6.66
N ARG A 179 20.35 -7.41 -6.07
CA ARG A 179 21.79 -7.19 -6.30
C ARG A 179 22.17 -7.36 -7.79
N GLY A 180 21.38 -8.08 -8.59
CA GLY A 180 21.65 -8.30 -10.01
C GLY A 180 21.33 -7.13 -10.95
N LEU A 181 20.56 -6.12 -10.50
CA LEU A 181 20.24 -4.94 -11.33
C LEU A 181 21.42 -3.98 -11.51
N GLY A 182 22.52 -4.20 -10.78
CA GLY A 182 23.72 -3.35 -10.81
C GLY A 182 23.49 -1.90 -10.39
N LYS A 183 22.27 -1.56 -9.96
CA LYS A 183 21.84 -0.22 -9.59
C LYS A 183 21.16 -0.27 -8.24
N THR A 184 21.56 0.66 -7.38
CA THR A 184 20.96 0.86 -6.07
C THR A 184 19.65 1.64 -6.19
N VAL A 185 18.62 1.22 -5.46
CA VAL A 185 17.29 1.83 -5.46
C VAL A 185 17.04 2.50 -4.11
N PHE A 186 16.62 3.77 -4.14
CA PHE A 186 16.27 4.53 -2.93
C PHE A 186 14.86 5.08 -3.03
N ALA A 187 14.18 5.19 -1.89
CA ALA A 187 12.83 5.76 -1.79
C ALA A 187 12.82 7.00 -0.88
N PHE A 188 12.02 8.02 -1.25
CA PHE A 188 11.76 9.16 -0.36
C PHE A 188 10.93 8.70 0.83
N TYR A 189 11.36 9.06 2.04
CA TYR A 189 10.76 8.63 3.30
C TYR A 189 10.49 9.82 4.22
N TYR A 190 9.30 9.87 4.81
CA TYR A 190 8.83 11.01 5.61
C TYR A 190 8.52 10.58 7.05
N PRO A 191 9.45 10.79 7.99
CA PRO A 191 9.33 10.34 9.38
C PRO A 191 8.64 11.38 10.29
N TRP A 192 7.60 12.05 9.80
CA TRP A 192 6.99 13.22 10.45
C TRP A 192 5.63 12.96 11.11
N TYR A 193 5.22 11.69 11.20
CA TYR A 193 3.93 11.28 11.75
C TYR A 193 4.02 10.93 13.22
N GLY A 194 3.02 11.31 14.03
CA GLY A 194 2.99 11.01 15.47
C GLY A 194 1.56 10.99 16.03
N THR A 195 1.35 10.28 17.13
CA THR A 195 0.02 10.09 17.74
C THR A 195 0.09 10.19 19.28
N PRO A 196 -0.96 10.71 19.96
CA PRO A 196 -1.01 10.79 21.42
C PRO A 196 -0.95 9.43 22.12
N TYR A 197 -1.24 8.34 21.41
CA TYR A 197 -1.19 6.98 21.95
C TYR A 197 0.18 6.31 21.73
N GLY A 198 1.05 6.93 20.93
CA GLY A 198 2.38 6.45 20.60
C GLY A 198 3.47 7.14 21.44
N PRO A 199 4.74 6.77 21.20
CA PRO A 199 5.87 7.31 21.94
C PRO A 199 6.14 8.80 21.70
N SER A 200 5.58 9.44 20.66
CA SER A 200 5.65 10.90 20.50
C SER A 200 4.77 11.64 21.51
N GLY A 201 3.73 10.98 22.05
CA GLY A 201 2.78 11.55 23.00
C GLY A 201 1.92 12.69 22.43
N GLY A 202 1.90 12.90 21.11
CA GLY A 202 1.16 13.99 20.49
C GLY A 202 0.92 13.78 19.01
N TRP A 203 -0.08 14.50 18.49
CA TRP A 203 -0.37 14.51 17.05
C TRP A 203 0.72 15.25 16.28
N PHE A 204 1.33 14.56 15.31
CA PHE A 204 2.21 15.16 14.30
C PHE A 204 1.76 14.69 12.92
N HIS A 205 1.61 15.63 11.98
CA HIS A 205 1.11 15.46 10.62
C HIS A 205 -0.28 14.82 10.43
N TRP A 206 -0.76 13.94 11.29
CA TRP A 206 -2.12 13.42 11.17
C TRP A 206 -3.16 14.47 11.53
N GLU A 207 -4.12 14.73 10.64
CA GLU A 207 -5.20 15.68 10.87
C GLU A 207 -6.57 15.01 10.69
N GLY A 208 -7.55 15.37 11.53
CA GLY A 208 -8.94 14.92 11.36
C GLY A 208 -9.14 13.40 11.41
N VAL A 209 -8.48 12.70 12.33
CA VAL A 209 -8.46 11.23 12.42
C VAL A 209 -9.78 10.66 12.97
N SER A 210 -10.35 9.68 12.27
CA SER A 210 -11.40 8.76 12.74
C SER A 210 -11.01 7.29 12.49
N SER A 211 -11.95 6.37 12.70
CA SER A 211 -11.76 4.93 12.44
C SER A 211 -11.42 4.57 10.99
N ASP A 212 -11.88 5.37 10.03
CA ASP A 212 -11.87 5.07 8.60
C ASP A 212 -11.53 6.30 7.74
N TYR A 213 -11.25 7.44 8.36
CA TYR A 213 -10.96 8.70 7.69
C TYR A 213 -9.80 9.45 8.33
N ILE A 214 -9.02 10.14 7.51
CA ILE A 214 -7.95 11.05 7.90
C ILE A 214 -8.10 12.30 7.01
N GLY A 215 -8.24 13.47 7.63
CA GLY A 215 -8.56 14.73 6.95
C GLY A 215 -7.56 15.15 5.88
N ASN A 216 -6.28 14.80 6.05
CA ASN A 216 -5.20 15.17 5.15
C ASN A 216 -4.54 13.96 4.45
N SER A 217 -5.22 12.81 4.38
CA SER A 217 -4.75 11.65 3.62
C SER A 217 -5.87 11.05 2.76
N ALA A 218 -5.56 10.80 1.49
CA ALA A 218 -6.50 10.14 0.57
C ALA A 218 -6.68 8.64 0.86
N HIS A 219 -5.76 8.02 1.61
CA HIS A 219 -5.77 6.60 1.92
C HIS A 219 -5.49 6.36 3.41
N TYR A 220 -6.03 5.25 3.94
CA TYR A 220 -5.78 4.84 5.32
C TYR A 220 -4.61 3.83 5.37
N PRO A 221 -3.54 4.07 6.15
CA PRO A 221 -2.41 3.15 6.21
C PRO A 221 -2.82 1.79 6.79
N ILE A 222 -2.32 0.70 6.23
CA ILE A 222 -2.58 -0.66 6.73
C ILE A 222 -2.02 -0.89 8.15
N LEU A 223 -0.95 -0.19 8.51
CA LEU A 223 -0.37 -0.18 9.85
C LEU A 223 -1.11 0.77 10.82
N GLY A 224 -2.25 1.32 10.38
CA GLY A 224 -3.03 2.30 11.13
C GLY A 224 -2.36 3.68 11.21
N VAL A 225 -2.94 4.54 12.03
CA VAL A 225 -2.41 5.88 12.30
C VAL A 225 -1.21 5.76 13.23
N TYR A 226 -0.03 5.65 12.62
CA TYR A 226 1.21 5.25 13.28
C TYR A 226 2.05 6.42 13.79
N ASP A 227 3.08 6.09 14.58
CA ASP A 227 4.04 7.03 15.17
C ASP A 227 5.46 6.77 14.68
N SER A 228 6.06 7.74 14.00
CA SER A 228 7.42 7.68 13.45
C SER A 228 8.50 7.66 14.53
N PHE A 229 8.13 7.94 15.79
CA PHE A 229 9.02 7.86 16.94
C PHE A 229 9.12 6.42 17.52
N ASP A 230 8.26 5.48 17.08
CA ASP A 230 8.32 4.07 17.47
C ASP A 230 9.37 3.31 16.64
N GLU A 231 10.44 2.85 17.28
CA GLU A 231 11.52 2.11 16.61
C GLU A 231 11.06 0.78 16.00
N ARG A 232 10.00 0.14 16.53
CA ARG A 232 9.42 -1.09 15.97
C ARG A 232 8.70 -0.82 14.65
N LEU A 233 8.08 0.37 14.53
CA LEU A 233 7.49 0.81 13.27
C LEU A 233 8.60 1.11 12.25
N LEU A 234 9.64 1.84 12.65
CA LEU A 234 10.78 2.14 11.78
C LEU A 234 11.45 0.85 11.27
N GLU A 235 11.62 -0.14 12.15
CA GLU A 235 12.11 -1.47 11.80
C GLU A 235 11.20 -2.17 10.80
N SER A 236 9.88 -2.14 11.03
CA SER A 236 8.89 -2.69 10.10
C SER A 236 8.99 -2.03 8.71
N HIS A 237 9.13 -0.70 8.65
CA HIS A 237 9.31 0.03 7.39
C HIS A 237 10.63 -0.33 6.67
N VAL A 238 11.73 -0.46 7.40
CA VAL A 238 13.03 -0.89 6.83
C VAL A 238 12.91 -2.30 6.25
N LEU A 239 12.28 -3.23 6.97
CA LEU A 239 12.07 -4.60 6.50
C LEU A 239 11.16 -4.65 5.26
N LEU A 240 10.06 -3.89 5.25
CA LEU A 240 9.16 -3.76 4.10
C LEU A 240 9.85 -3.15 2.87
N ALA A 241 10.74 -2.20 3.08
CA ALA A 241 11.51 -1.60 1.99
C ALA A 241 12.51 -2.61 1.41
N LYS A 242 13.27 -3.29 2.28
CA LYS A 242 14.21 -4.33 1.86
C LYS A 242 13.51 -5.46 1.11
N SER A 243 12.35 -5.91 1.60
CA SER A 243 11.57 -6.94 0.90
C SER A 243 11.12 -6.48 -0.49
N SER A 244 10.92 -5.18 -0.66
CA SER A 244 10.51 -4.59 -1.94
C SER A 244 11.68 -4.26 -2.87
N GLY A 245 12.91 -4.64 -2.52
CA GLY A 245 14.11 -4.35 -3.33
C GLY A 245 14.60 -2.90 -3.23
N ILE A 246 14.18 -2.16 -2.19
CA ILE A 246 14.72 -0.84 -1.88
C ILE A 246 15.96 -1.04 -0.99
N ASP A 247 17.05 -0.36 -1.34
CA ASP A 247 18.33 -0.46 -0.64
C ASP A 247 18.49 0.60 0.47
N GLY A 248 17.72 1.68 0.38
CA GLY A 248 17.78 2.76 1.34
C GLY A 248 16.67 3.80 1.24
N PHE A 249 16.62 4.67 2.25
CA PHE A 249 15.73 5.82 2.29
C PHE A 249 16.45 7.14 2.08
N ILE A 250 15.79 8.04 1.36
CA ILE A 250 16.09 9.47 1.27
C ILE A 250 15.11 10.17 2.21
N THR A 251 15.56 10.42 3.44
CA THR A 251 14.70 10.73 4.59
C THR A 251 14.58 12.23 4.81
N SER A 252 13.35 12.76 4.75
CA SER A 252 13.03 14.18 5.02
C SER A 252 13.58 14.62 6.39
N TRP A 253 14.30 15.75 6.41
CA TRP A 253 14.96 16.31 7.58
C TRP A 253 14.84 17.84 7.61
N TRP A 254 14.27 18.38 8.69
CA TRP A 254 13.79 19.77 8.79
C TRP A 254 14.60 20.69 9.72
N GLY A 255 15.79 20.29 10.16
CA GLY A 255 16.65 21.13 10.99
C GLY A 255 17.03 20.49 12.32
N ILE A 256 17.94 21.14 13.04
CA ILE A 256 18.47 20.64 14.31
C ILE A 256 17.36 20.56 15.37
N GLY A 257 17.23 19.41 16.04
CA GLY A 257 16.37 19.24 17.20
C GLY A 257 14.86 19.13 16.93
N CYS A 258 14.43 19.21 15.66
CA CYS A 258 13.04 18.98 15.25
C CYS A 258 12.59 17.53 15.49
N PHE A 259 11.30 17.25 15.32
CA PHE A 259 10.75 15.90 15.46
C PHE A 259 11.45 14.93 14.49
N GLU A 260 11.68 15.37 13.26
CA GLU A 260 12.30 14.61 12.19
C GLU A 260 13.78 14.35 12.44
N ASP A 261 14.51 15.27 13.09
CA ASP A 261 15.91 15.04 13.49
C ASP A 261 16.03 13.91 14.52
N LYS A 262 15.13 13.90 15.50
CA LYS A 262 15.09 12.83 16.51
C LYS A 262 14.61 11.50 15.92
N CYS A 263 13.67 11.53 14.97
CA CYS A 263 13.27 10.33 14.24
C CYS A 263 14.39 9.82 13.33
N PHE A 264 15.14 10.70 12.68
CA PHE A 264 16.29 10.35 11.84
C PHE A 264 17.37 9.64 12.68
N GLU A 265 17.65 10.14 13.88
CA GLU A 265 18.57 9.49 14.83
C GLU A 265 18.15 8.06 15.18
N LYS A 266 16.85 7.80 15.37
CA LYS A 266 16.32 6.46 15.63
C LYS A 266 16.39 5.58 14.38
N LEU A 267 15.94 6.10 13.24
CA LEU A 267 15.91 5.40 11.97
C LEU A 267 17.31 4.93 11.54
N ILE A 268 18.33 5.79 11.67
CA ILE A 268 19.68 5.43 11.24
C ILE A 268 20.26 4.30 12.11
N ARG A 269 19.96 4.26 13.42
CA ARG A 269 20.33 3.15 14.32
C ARG A 269 19.62 1.86 13.94
N VAL A 270 18.32 1.91 13.68
CA VAL A 270 17.54 0.75 13.21
C VAL A 270 18.10 0.23 11.90
N ALA A 271 18.41 1.11 10.94
CA ALA A 271 18.94 0.75 9.64
C ALA A 271 20.29 0.01 9.70
N GLU A 272 21.13 0.29 10.70
CA GLU A 272 22.42 -0.39 10.88
C GLU A 272 22.28 -1.88 11.14
N ASN A 273 21.24 -2.27 11.88
CA ASN A 273 20.96 -3.68 12.19
C ASN A 273 20.64 -4.49 10.93
N TYR A 274 20.20 -3.82 9.86
CA TYR A 274 19.71 -4.44 8.64
C TYR A 274 20.59 -4.15 7.42
N GLY A 275 21.73 -3.48 7.60
CA GLY A 275 22.60 -3.05 6.50
C GLY A 275 21.87 -2.18 5.47
N PHE A 276 20.87 -1.41 5.91
CA PHE A 276 20.03 -0.55 5.08
C PHE A 276 20.61 0.87 5.05
N LYS A 277 20.53 1.55 3.90
CA LYS A 277 21.15 2.87 3.73
C LYS A 277 20.16 4.00 4.01
N ILE A 278 20.65 5.08 4.60
CA ILE A 278 19.89 6.29 4.90
C ILE A 278 20.67 7.49 4.36
N ALA A 279 20.01 8.32 3.56
CA ALA A 279 20.50 9.62 3.13
C ALA A 279 19.55 10.70 3.65
N PRO A 280 20.06 11.81 4.20
CA PRO A 280 19.21 12.95 4.52
C PRO A 280 18.67 13.62 3.26
N TYR A 281 17.40 14.01 3.33
CA TYR A 281 16.75 14.92 2.42
C TYR A 281 16.55 16.25 3.14
N TYR A 282 17.50 17.15 2.93
CA TYR A 282 17.58 18.43 3.60
C TYR A 282 16.49 19.38 3.08
N GLU A 283 15.49 19.62 3.92
CA GLU A 283 14.35 20.51 3.64
C GLU A 283 14.79 21.97 3.83
N SER A 284 15.50 22.47 2.82
CA SER A 284 16.16 23.77 2.86
C SER A 284 15.19 24.96 2.69
N TYR A 285 14.00 24.71 2.15
CA TYR A 285 12.96 25.72 1.96
C TYR A 285 11.91 25.62 3.05
N ARG A 286 11.81 26.67 3.86
CA ARG A 286 10.87 26.78 4.99
C ARG A 286 10.24 28.17 4.94
N SER A 287 9.03 28.28 4.40
CA SER A 287 8.37 29.58 4.21
C SER A 287 8.12 30.35 5.52
N TRP A 288 7.90 29.61 6.61
CA TRP A 288 7.69 30.16 7.96
C TRP A 288 8.98 30.51 8.70
N LYS A 289 10.14 30.03 8.24
CA LYS A 289 11.46 30.31 8.81
C LYS A 289 12.52 30.30 7.72
N PRO A 290 12.61 31.36 6.90
CA PRO A 290 13.63 31.45 5.86
C PRO A 290 15.04 31.30 6.45
N LEU A 291 15.84 30.41 5.87
CA LEU A 291 17.19 30.11 6.34
C LEU A 291 18.21 31.01 5.63
N THR A 292 19.11 31.60 6.41
CA THR A 292 20.34 32.25 5.94
C THR A 292 21.36 31.23 5.44
N LYS A 293 22.45 31.71 4.82
CA LYS A 293 23.54 30.83 4.41
C LYS A 293 24.21 30.19 5.62
N GLU A 294 24.40 30.97 6.68
CA GLU A 294 25.02 30.55 7.93
C GLU A 294 24.19 29.47 8.64
N ASP A 295 22.86 29.62 8.68
CA ASP A 295 21.96 28.58 9.19
C ASP A 295 22.12 27.26 8.43
N ILE A 296 22.21 27.34 7.09
CA ILE A 296 22.37 26.16 6.22
C ILE A 296 23.71 25.47 6.50
N VAL A 297 24.81 26.24 6.57
CA VAL A 297 26.14 25.70 6.89
C VAL A 297 26.17 25.05 8.27
N GLU A 298 25.53 25.66 9.27
CA GLU A 298 25.41 25.11 10.63
C GLU A 298 24.64 23.77 10.62
N GLU A 299 23.46 23.74 10.00
CA GLU A 299 22.61 22.55 9.95
C GLU A 299 23.28 21.39 9.22
N LEU A 300 23.95 21.66 8.10
CA LEU A 300 24.66 20.63 7.32
C LEU A 300 25.90 20.12 8.06
N SER A 301 26.63 21.01 8.74
CA SER A 301 27.77 20.64 9.59
C SER A 301 27.34 19.76 10.77
N TYR A 302 26.23 20.09 11.42
CA TYR A 302 25.63 19.26 12.45
C TYR A 302 25.25 17.87 11.90
N LEU A 303 24.58 17.82 10.75
CA LEU A 303 24.11 16.58 10.16
C LEU A 303 25.30 15.64 9.85
N ILE A 304 26.33 16.17 9.19
CA ILE A 304 27.53 15.40 8.84
C ILE A 304 28.25 14.94 10.11
N SER A 305 28.52 15.84 11.05
CA SER A 305 29.28 15.52 12.27
C SER A 305 28.56 14.49 13.16
N LYS A 306 27.23 14.60 13.30
CA LYS A 306 26.45 13.72 14.16
C LYS A 306 26.18 12.36 13.52
N TYR A 307 25.84 12.31 12.23
CA TYR A 307 25.29 11.09 11.62
C TYR A 307 26.22 10.37 10.63
N SER A 308 27.19 11.07 10.01
CA SER A 308 28.00 10.45 8.94
C SER A 308 28.96 9.35 9.40
N GLY A 309 29.18 9.23 10.72
CA GLY A 309 29.94 8.12 11.31
C GLY A 309 29.22 6.76 11.22
N SER A 310 27.89 6.75 11.05
CA SER A 310 27.10 5.53 10.93
C SER A 310 27.45 4.75 9.66
N ARG A 311 27.43 3.41 9.75
CA ARG A 311 27.59 2.53 8.57
C ARG A 311 26.39 2.55 7.64
N SER A 312 25.24 3.02 8.14
CA SER A 312 24.02 3.20 7.37
C SER A 312 23.91 4.56 6.71
N PHE A 313 24.73 5.55 7.08
CA PHE A 313 24.78 6.82 6.36
C PHE A 313 25.28 6.59 4.93
N LEU A 314 24.52 7.04 3.93
CA LEU A 314 24.86 6.84 2.52
C LEU A 314 26.15 7.59 2.18
N LYS A 315 27.10 6.85 1.59
CA LYS A 315 28.36 7.38 1.08
C LYS A 315 28.63 6.89 -0.33
N VAL A 316 29.16 7.77 -1.17
CA VAL A 316 29.68 7.46 -2.50
C VAL A 316 31.16 7.84 -2.50
N GLU A 317 32.03 6.88 -2.84
CA GLU A 317 33.50 7.08 -2.78
C GLU A 317 33.99 7.58 -1.41
N GLY A 318 33.35 7.10 -0.33
CA GLY A 318 33.66 7.50 1.04
C GLY A 318 33.09 8.86 1.47
N LYS A 319 32.46 9.61 0.57
CA LYS A 319 31.89 10.95 0.85
C LYS A 319 30.41 10.87 1.23
N PRO A 320 29.95 11.56 2.29
CA PRO A 320 28.54 11.65 2.65
C PRO A 320 27.68 12.16 1.49
N VAL A 321 26.50 11.55 1.29
CA VAL A 321 25.50 12.01 0.32
C VAL A 321 24.36 12.72 1.04
N ILE A 322 24.01 13.92 0.58
CA ILE A 322 22.88 14.71 1.07
C ILE A 322 22.06 15.15 -0.14
N PHE A 323 20.75 14.94 -0.08
CA PHE A 323 19.81 15.48 -1.07
C PHE A 323 19.28 16.82 -0.55
N VAL A 324 19.19 17.82 -1.41
CA VAL A 324 18.70 19.16 -1.01
C VAL A 324 17.39 19.45 -1.73
N TYR A 325 16.34 19.72 -0.98
CA TYR A 325 15.06 20.12 -1.55
C TYR A 325 15.09 21.59 -1.97
N SER A 326 14.49 21.90 -3.12
CA SER A 326 14.20 23.27 -3.57
C SER A 326 15.43 24.19 -3.65
N VAL A 327 16.47 23.73 -4.35
CA VAL A 327 17.78 24.40 -4.43
C VAL A 327 17.75 25.81 -5.03
N GLU A 328 16.75 26.16 -5.85
CA GLU A 328 16.67 27.48 -6.53
C GLU A 328 15.83 28.51 -5.77
N VAL A 329 15.21 28.15 -4.65
CA VAL A 329 14.30 29.04 -3.93
C VAL A 329 15.09 30.09 -3.13
N ASN A 330 14.54 31.30 -2.98
CA ASN A 330 15.16 32.44 -2.30
C ASN A 330 16.50 32.88 -2.91
N ASP A 331 16.57 32.95 -4.25
CA ASP A 331 17.75 33.40 -5.01
C ASP A 331 19.03 32.58 -4.73
N ARG A 332 18.89 31.33 -4.30
CA ARG A 332 19.99 30.40 -4.05
C ARG A 332 20.54 29.86 -5.38
N THR A 333 21.32 30.70 -6.04
CA THR A 333 22.01 30.37 -7.29
C THR A 333 23.07 29.28 -7.09
N PRO A 334 23.62 28.68 -8.16
CA PRO A 334 24.78 27.79 -8.03
C PRO A 334 25.97 28.41 -7.28
N ILE A 335 26.17 29.74 -7.34
CA ILE A 335 27.23 30.44 -6.58
C ILE A 335 26.96 30.38 -5.08
N PHE A 336 25.71 30.56 -4.66
CA PHE A 336 25.32 30.42 -3.25
C PHE A 336 25.70 29.04 -2.70
N TRP A 337 25.37 27.97 -3.44
CA TRP A 337 25.68 26.59 -3.02
C TRP A 337 27.17 26.28 -3.09
N HIS A 338 27.90 26.85 -4.06
CA HIS A 338 29.35 26.78 -4.09
C HIS A 338 29.96 27.38 -2.81
N ASP A 339 29.45 28.52 -2.35
CA ASP A 339 29.92 29.17 -1.11
C ASP A 339 29.51 28.43 0.17
N VAL A 340 28.45 27.61 0.14
CA VAL A 340 28.06 26.74 1.27
C VAL A 340 29.01 25.54 1.41
N TRP A 341 29.63 25.09 0.30
CA TRP A 341 30.48 23.90 0.25
C TRP A 341 31.98 24.16 0.37
N ASN A 342 32.41 25.41 0.28
CA ASN A 342 33.79 25.83 0.53
C ASN A 342 33.93 26.36 1.96
#